data_AF-A0A6D2KZQ8-F1
#
_entry.id   AF-A0A6D2KZQ8-F1
#
_cell.length_a   1.000
_cell.length_b   1.000
_cell.length_c   1.000
_cell.angle_alpha   90.00
_cell.angle_beta   90.00
_cell.angle_gamma   90.00
#
_symmetry.space_group_name_H-M   'P 1'
#
loop_
_entity.id
_entity.type
_entity.pdbx_description
1 polymer ?
#
loop_
_entity_poly.entity_id
_entity_poly.type
_entity_poly.pdbx_seq_one_letter_code
_entity_poly.pdbx_strand_id
1 'polypeptide(L)'
;MDRISLLPDELLLRILSLLPTTKDVVATMVLSQRWLPLWKLTPKLVYDDSYQNIEYGKFSRFVDRSLILHEAPVDTLHFKLVQNSSAADIGIWTAIAFKRCLRELNIEFSPSTNPVTLPRSLYTRCTTLVTLKLKSVTLVDVSSLPSFPTLKTLWLVAVKYPGDEFVKRLLSNCHVLQDLLVALFPSDNVTVFTVRVSSLKTLKLGRKSRKVKDGFVIDAPLLENFDIYDIMGGFCVIENDMPKIVKASFYVTYSQPGKIMSCITSVKCLTLCLSTSKEVYPVGTVFQNLVHLRVCTCETEWVNLLLSMLRGCPNLQSLKLFQCRKLPAPKPRPCLKGSTLVPGCLSSSLKALRWVDYEGREEEKQVADLILRTGSCLKKVTIFSKATDPNRET
;
A
#
# COMPACT_ATOMS: atom_id res chain seq x y z
N MET A 1 -42.66 -9.84 -18.19
CA MET A 1 -41.66 -9.90 -19.28
C MET A 1 -40.30 -9.59 -18.68
N ASP A 2 -39.33 -10.46 -18.89
CA ASP A 2 -37.93 -10.19 -18.55
C ASP A 2 -37.36 -9.17 -19.55
N ARG A 3 -37.37 -7.89 -19.16
CA ARG A 3 -36.85 -6.78 -19.97
C ARG A 3 -35.32 -6.73 -19.99
N ILE A 4 -34.66 -7.34 -19.01
CA ILE A 4 -33.20 -7.34 -18.90
C ILE A 4 -32.63 -8.31 -19.93
N SER A 5 -33.26 -9.48 -20.09
CA SER A 5 -32.92 -10.44 -21.15
C SER A 5 -33.11 -9.92 -22.58
N LEU A 6 -33.60 -8.68 -22.80
CA LEU A 6 -33.65 -8.06 -24.13
C LEU A 6 -32.38 -7.29 -24.48
N LEU A 7 -31.52 -6.99 -23.50
CA LEU A 7 -30.26 -6.26 -23.72
C LEU A 7 -29.28 -7.07 -24.58
N PRO A 8 -28.37 -6.43 -25.33
CA PRO A 8 -27.26 -7.10 -26.00
C PRO A 8 -26.35 -7.85 -25.02
N ASP A 9 -25.74 -8.95 -25.47
CA ASP A 9 -24.92 -9.82 -24.62
C ASP A 9 -23.74 -9.08 -23.97
N GLU A 10 -23.17 -8.08 -24.66
CA GLU A 10 -22.12 -7.22 -24.10
C GLU A 10 -22.57 -6.49 -22.83
N LEU A 11 -23.81 -5.99 -22.81
CA LEU A 11 -24.37 -5.32 -21.62
C LEU A 11 -24.68 -6.33 -20.52
N LEU A 12 -25.16 -7.53 -20.89
CA LEU A 12 -25.41 -8.60 -19.93
C LEU A 12 -24.10 -9.07 -19.27
N LEU A 13 -23.03 -9.27 -20.05
CA LEU A 13 -21.70 -9.62 -19.53
C LEU A 13 -21.14 -8.50 -18.64
N ARG A 14 -21.40 -7.24 -18.99
CA ARG A 14 -21.03 -6.10 -18.12
C ARG A 14 -21.81 -6.12 -16.81
N ILE A 15 -23.11 -6.42 -16.83
CA ILE A 15 -23.92 -6.60 -15.61
C ILE A 15 -23.35 -7.75 -14.76
N LEU A 16 -23.06 -8.91 -15.37
CA LEU A 16 -22.46 -10.06 -14.67
C LEU A 16 -21.10 -9.70 -14.05
N SER A 17 -20.27 -8.91 -14.72
CA SER A 17 -18.97 -8.49 -14.20
C SER A 17 -19.04 -7.60 -12.95
N LEU A 18 -20.19 -6.97 -12.71
CA LEU A 18 -20.47 -6.16 -11.53
C LEU A 18 -20.97 -6.99 -10.33
N LEU A 19 -21.37 -8.24 -10.56
CA LEU A 19 -21.76 -9.14 -9.47
C LEU A 19 -20.53 -9.46 -8.60
N PRO A 20 -20.72 -9.60 -7.27
CA PRO A 20 -19.60 -9.68 -6.34
C PRO A 20 -18.87 -11.03 -6.40
N THR A 21 -19.57 -12.13 -6.68
CA THR A 21 -18.99 -13.47 -6.72
C THR A 21 -19.39 -14.28 -7.96
N THR A 22 -18.56 -15.26 -8.34
CA THR A 22 -18.88 -16.22 -9.41
C THR A 22 -20.14 -17.03 -9.08
N LYS A 23 -20.43 -17.24 -7.78
CA LYS A 23 -21.65 -17.93 -7.35
C LYS A 23 -22.90 -17.14 -7.74
N ASP A 24 -22.89 -15.83 -7.56
CA ASP A 24 -24.00 -14.95 -7.94
C ASP A 24 -24.17 -14.90 -9.47
N VAL A 25 -23.03 -14.86 -10.19
CA VAL A 25 -23.01 -14.94 -11.65
C VAL A 25 -23.65 -16.23 -12.14
N VAL A 26 -23.26 -17.38 -11.59
CA VAL A 26 -23.85 -18.70 -11.93
C VAL A 26 -25.31 -18.77 -11.52
N ALA A 27 -25.71 -18.15 -10.40
CA ALA A 27 -27.11 -18.12 -9.98
C ALA A 27 -28.01 -17.39 -11.00
N THR A 28 -27.48 -16.45 -11.80
CA THR A 28 -28.29 -15.79 -12.85
C THR A 28 -28.81 -16.73 -13.93
N MET A 29 -28.24 -17.95 -14.05
CA MET A 29 -28.71 -18.98 -14.97
C MET A 29 -30.19 -19.34 -14.79
N VAL A 30 -30.75 -19.16 -13.59
CA VAL A 30 -32.17 -19.45 -13.34
C VAL A 30 -33.12 -18.35 -13.81
N LEU A 31 -32.61 -17.18 -14.21
CA LEU A 31 -33.42 -16.04 -14.62
C LEU A 31 -34.05 -16.26 -16.01
N SER A 32 -33.26 -16.78 -16.97
CA SER A 32 -33.76 -17.18 -18.29
C SER A 32 -32.73 -18.05 -19.02
N GLN A 33 -33.17 -18.76 -20.07
CA GLN A 33 -32.29 -19.55 -20.94
C GLN A 33 -31.15 -18.70 -21.57
N ARG A 34 -31.33 -17.39 -21.70
CA ARG A 34 -30.33 -16.48 -22.26
C ARG A 34 -29.12 -16.28 -21.35
N TRP A 35 -29.28 -16.38 -20.03
CA TRP A 35 -28.19 -16.22 -19.07
C TRP A 35 -27.35 -17.50 -18.90
N LEU A 36 -27.92 -18.65 -19.29
CA LEU A 36 -27.30 -19.97 -19.17
C LEU A 36 -25.92 -20.08 -19.85
N PRO A 37 -25.66 -19.54 -21.06
CA PRO A 37 -24.32 -19.53 -21.64
C PRO A 37 -23.43 -18.38 -21.13
N LEU A 38 -24.02 -17.24 -20.74
CA LEU A 38 -23.28 -16.00 -20.51
C LEU A 38 -22.33 -16.05 -19.30
N TRP A 39 -22.69 -16.78 -18.24
CA TRP A 39 -21.79 -16.94 -17.09
C TRP A 39 -20.46 -17.61 -17.46
N LYS A 40 -20.44 -18.46 -18.50
CA LYS A 40 -19.23 -19.13 -18.99
C LYS A 40 -18.29 -18.20 -19.75
N LEU A 41 -18.76 -16.98 -20.06
CA LEU A 41 -18.05 -15.98 -20.84
C LEU A 41 -17.56 -14.81 -19.99
N THR A 42 -17.73 -14.85 -18.66
CA THR A 42 -17.36 -13.72 -17.80
C THR A 42 -15.85 -13.65 -17.57
N PRO A 43 -15.17 -12.54 -17.92
CA PRO A 43 -13.72 -12.43 -17.82
C PRO A 43 -13.20 -12.39 -16.36
N LYS A 44 -14.08 -12.16 -15.40
CA LYS A 44 -13.73 -12.03 -13.98
C LYS A 44 -14.39 -13.16 -13.17
N LEU A 45 -13.57 -13.93 -12.48
CA LEU A 45 -13.99 -15.01 -11.59
C LEU A 45 -13.57 -14.67 -10.15
N VAL A 46 -14.53 -14.62 -9.24
CA VAL A 46 -14.32 -14.35 -7.81
C VAL A 46 -14.93 -15.49 -7.00
N TYR A 47 -14.06 -16.29 -6.40
CA TYR A 47 -14.44 -17.39 -5.51
C TYR A 47 -14.20 -16.97 -4.07
N ASP A 48 -15.27 -16.93 -3.29
CA ASP A 48 -15.29 -16.44 -1.93
C ASP A 48 -16.00 -17.48 -1.04
N ASP A 49 -15.25 -18.10 -0.12
CA ASP A 49 -15.78 -19.07 0.83
C ASP A 49 -16.17 -18.43 2.19
N SER A 50 -16.02 -17.11 2.34
CA SER A 50 -16.25 -16.41 3.61
C SER A 50 -17.73 -16.26 3.97
N TYR A 51 -18.60 -16.26 2.95
CA TYR A 51 -20.00 -15.88 3.12
C TYR A 51 -20.88 -16.94 3.77
N GLN A 52 -20.43 -18.19 3.82
CA GLN A 52 -21.25 -19.29 4.32
C GLN A 52 -20.32 -20.34 4.92
N ASN A 53 -20.76 -20.99 5.99
CA ASN A 53 -20.11 -22.14 6.63
C ASN A 53 -20.18 -23.38 5.70
N ILE A 54 -19.79 -23.20 4.43
CA ILE A 54 -19.80 -24.18 3.37
C ILE A 54 -18.70 -25.16 3.73
N GLU A 55 -19.07 -26.42 3.80
CA GLU A 55 -18.12 -27.52 3.86
C GLU A 55 -17.15 -27.41 2.68
N TYR A 56 -15.85 -27.35 2.97
CA TYR A 56 -14.78 -27.21 1.97
C TYR A 56 -15.02 -28.03 0.68
N GLY A 57 -15.45 -29.28 0.81
CA GLY A 57 -15.70 -30.16 -0.33
C GLY A 57 -16.79 -29.65 -1.30
N LYS A 58 -17.82 -28.94 -0.82
CA LYS A 58 -18.86 -28.35 -1.68
C LYS A 58 -18.31 -27.14 -2.43
N PHE A 59 -17.51 -26.31 -1.76
CA PHE A 59 -16.85 -25.16 -2.37
C PHE A 59 -15.86 -25.60 -3.44
N SER A 60 -14.94 -26.51 -3.11
CA SER A 60 -13.93 -27.02 -4.05
C SER A 60 -14.58 -27.62 -5.31
N ARG A 61 -15.60 -28.48 -5.16
CA ARG A 61 -16.36 -29.02 -6.30
C ARG A 61 -17.04 -27.95 -7.16
N PHE A 62 -17.52 -26.86 -6.56
CA PHE A 62 -18.10 -25.75 -7.31
C PHE A 62 -17.02 -25.01 -8.11
N VAL A 63 -15.87 -24.73 -7.51
CA VAL A 63 -14.73 -24.10 -8.19
C VAL A 63 -14.27 -24.98 -9.35
N ASP A 64 -14.06 -26.29 -9.12
CA ASP A 64 -13.67 -27.25 -10.15
C ASP A 64 -14.63 -27.24 -11.34
N ARG A 65 -15.93 -27.44 -11.08
CA ARG A 65 -16.95 -27.52 -12.14
C ARG A 65 -17.06 -26.21 -12.90
N SER A 66 -17.08 -25.08 -12.19
CA SER A 66 -17.19 -23.77 -12.83
C SER A 66 -15.96 -23.45 -13.69
N LEU A 67 -14.75 -23.75 -13.22
CA LEU A 67 -13.53 -23.59 -14.00
C LEU A 67 -13.49 -24.53 -15.21
N ILE A 68 -13.91 -25.79 -15.08
CA ILE A 68 -13.94 -26.73 -16.22
C ILE A 68 -14.93 -26.26 -17.29
N LEU A 69 -16.12 -25.81 -16.89
CA LEU A 69 -17.19 -25.39 -17.80
C LEU A 69 -17.01 -23.99 -18.39
N HIS A 70 -16.09 -23.19 -17.86
CA HIS A 70 -15.84 -21.84 -18.36
C HIS A 70 -15.17 -21.90 -19.74
N GLU A 71 -15.60 -21.05 -20.67
CA GLU A 71 -15.21 -21.16 -22.10
C GLU A 71 -14.37 -19.98 -22.57
N ALA A 72 -14.50 -18.81 -21.95
CA ALA A 72 -13.78 -17.60 -22.34
C ALA A 72 -12.40 -17.45 -21.67
N PRO A 73 -11.56 -16.52 -22.18
CA PRO A 73 -10.38 -16.05 -21.45
C PRO A 73 -10.74 -15.52 -20.06
N VAL A 74 -9.91 -15.85 -19.07
CA VAL A 74 -10.08 -15.37 -17.70
C VAL A 74 -9.12 -14.20 -17.52
N ASP A 75 -9.61 -12.97 -17.49
CA ASP A 75 -8.76 -11.80 -17.21
C ASP A 75 -8.35 -11.74 -15.75
N THR A 76 -9.32 -11.96 -14.84
CA THR A 76 -9.12 -11.83 -13.39
C THR A 76 -9.61 -13.07 -12.65
N LEU A 77 -8.76 -13.63 -11.80
CA LEU A 77 -9.10 -14.70 -10.88
C LEU A 77 -8.80 -14.26 -9.45
N HIS A 78 -9.81 -14.27 -8.60
CA HIS A 78 -9.71 -13.89 -7.20
C HIS A 78 -10.22 -15.01 -6.30
N PHE A 79 -9.35 -15.50 -5.43
CA PHE A 79 -9.68 -16.41 -4.34
C PHE A 79 -9.65 -15.65 -3.02
N LYS A 80 -10.79 -15.65 -2.31
CA LYS A 80 -10.90 -15.25 -0.91
C LYS A 80 -11.24 -16.48 -0.10
N LEU A 81 -10.27 -16.95 0.68
CA LEU A 81 -10.28 -18.26 1.30
C LEU A 81 -10.15 -18.12 2.83
N VAL A 82 -11.12 -18.64 3.56
CA VAL A 82 -11.24 -18.61 5.02
C VAL A 82 -11.01 -19.99 5.60
N GLN A 83 -11.31 -21.06 4.86
CA GLN A 83 -10.98 -22.43 5.28
C GLN A 83 -9.67 -22.90 4.64
N ASN A 84 -9.05 -23.93 5.24
CA ASN A 84 -7.81 -24.55 4.73
C ASN A 84 -8.05 -25.20 3.36
N SER A 85 -7.99 -24.39 2.30
CA SER A 85 -7.99 -24.90 0.94
C SER A 85 -6.71 -25.66 0.67
N SER A 86 -6.84 -26.81 0.01
CA SER A 86 -5.71 -27.65 -0.34
C SER A 86 -4.79 -26.89 -1.31
N ALA A 87 -3.48 -26.91 -1.03
CA ALA A 87 -2.47 -26.35 -1.93
C ALA A 87 -2.54 -26.97 -3.34
N ALA A 88 -2.97 -28.24 -3.43
CA ALA A 88 -3.13 -28.96 -4.68
C ALA A 88 -4.28 -28.37 -5.51
N ASP A 89 -5.42 -28.09 -4.89
CA ASP A 89 -6.61 -27.53 -5.55
C ASP A 89 -6.28 -26.17 -6.15
N ILE A 90 -5.64 -25.29 -5.38
CA ILE A 90 -5.16 -23.98 -5.86
C ILE A 90 -4.25 -24.14 -7.07
N GLY A 91 -3.37 -25.14 -7.06
CA GLY A 91 -2.44 -25.43 -8.15
C GLY A 91 -3.15 -25.85 -9.43
N ILE A 92 -4.19 -26.68 -9.30
CA ILE A 92 -5.04 -27.11 -10.40
C ILE A 92 -5.83 -25.92 -10.95
N TRP A 93 -6.51 -25.17 -10.08
CA TRP A 93 -7.36 -24.04 -10.46
C TRP A 93 -6.58 -22.95 -11.19
N THR A 94 -5.41 -22.60 -10.67
CA THR A 94 -4.55 -21.58 -11.28
C THR A 94 -3.93 -22.08 -12.58
N ALA A 95 -3.57 -23.37 -12.68
CA ALA A 95 -3.12 -23.95 -13.95
C ALA A 95 -4.20 -23.90 -15.04
N ILE A 96 -5.47 -24.15 -14.71
CA ILE A 96 -6.60 -23.99 -15.64
C ILE A 96 -6.70 -22.53 -16.09
N ALA A 97 -6.64 -21.58 -15.14
CA ALA A 97 -6.75 -20.16 -15.45
C ALA A 97 -5.58 -19.63 -16.30
N PHE A 98 -4.34 -20.08 -16.05
CA PHE A 98 -3.19 -19.71 -16.88
C PHE A 98 -3.33 -20.20 -18.33
N LYS A 99 -3.91 -21.38 -18.55
CA LYS A 99 -4.26 -21.85 -19.91
C LYS A 99 -5.30 -20.95 -20.60
N ARG A 100 -6.03 -20.14 -19.84
CA ARG A 100 -7.02 -19.16 -20.32
C ARG A 100 -6.53 -17.72 -20.25
N CYS A 101 -5.22 -17.51 -20.40
CA CYS A 101 -4.59 -16.20 -20.53
C CYS A 101 -4.75 -15.27 -19.31
N LEU A 102 -4.71 -15.83 -18.09
CA LEU A 102 -4.84 -15.05 -16.85
C LEU A 102 -3.92 -13.83 -16.78
N ARG A 103 -4.50 -12.66 -16.48
CA ARG A 103 -3.79 -11.38 -16.37
C ARG A 103 -3.68 -10.86 -14.94
N GLU A 104 -4.71 -11.09 -14.11
CA GLU A 104 -4.72 -10.71 -12.70
C GLU A 104 -5.05 -11.91 -11.80
N LEU A 105 -4.13 -12.24 -10.90
CA LEU A 105 -4.32 -13.27 -9.88
C LEU A 105 -4.31 -12.63 -8.49
N ASN A 106 -5.39 -12.82 -7.73
CA ASN A 106 -5.48 -12.43 -6.34
C ASN A 106 -5.78 -13.64 -5.46
N ILE A 107 -4.92 -13.93 -4.50
CA ILE A 107 -5.10 -15.01 -3.52
C ILE A 107 -5.02 -14.40 -2.13
N GLU A 108 -6.15 -14.40 -1.44
CA GLU A 108 -6.31 -13.86 -0.10
C GLU A 108 -6.76 -14.95 0.87
N PHE A 109 -5.93 -15.24 1.87
CA PHE A 109 -6.29 -16.09 2.99
C PHE A 109 -6.60 -15.27 4.26
N SER A 110 -7.55 -15.78 5.05
CA SER A 110 -7.82 -15.24 6.37
C SER A 110 -6.58 -15.31 7.27
N PRO A 111 -6.26 -14.26 8.04
CA PRO A 111 -5.17 -14.29 9.03
C PRO A 111 -5.38 -15.32 10.15
N SER A 112 -6.62 -15.80 10.35
CA SER A 112 -6.98 -16.78 11.36
C SER A 112 -6.61 -18.22 10.99
N THR A 113 -6.22 -18.46 9.74
CA THR A 113 -5.81 -19.80 9.24
C THR A 113 -4.31 -19.93 9.09
N ASN A 114 -3.82 -21.17 9.16
CA ASN A 114 -2.43 -21.46 8.84
C ASN A 114 -2.19 -21.08 7.36
N PRO A 115 -1.11 -20.31 7.06
CA PRO A 115 -0.85 -19.88 5.69
C PRO A 115 -0.69 -21.09 4.76
N VAL A 116 -1.52 -21.15 3.72
CA VAL A 116 -1.43 -22.23 2.73
C VAL A 116 -0.17 -22.07 1.91
N THR A 117 0.50 -23.20 1.72
CA THR A 117 1.70 -23.31 0.90
C THR A 117 1.30 -23.26 -0.58
N LEU A 118 1.69 -22.21 -1.27
CA LEU A 118 1.34 -22.04 -2.68
C LEU A 118 2.15 -23.00 -3.58
N PRO A 119 1.49 -23.63 -4.57
CA PRO A 119 2.13 -24.60 -5.44
C PRO A 119 3.13 -23.93 -6.38
N ARG A 120 4.18 -24.69 -6.74
CA ARG A 120 5.26 -24.22 -7.62
C ARG A 120 4.78 -23.84 -9.04
N SER A 121 3.64 -24.36 -9.46
CA SER A 121 3.01 -24.03 -10.75
C SER A 121 2.71 -22.54 -10.90
N LEU A 122 2.54 -21.80 -9.79
CA LEU A 122 2.27 -20.35 -9.83
C LEU A 122 3.44 -19.50 -10.32
N TYR A 123 4.66 -20.02 -10.29
CA TYR A 123 5.87 -19.24 -10.60
C TYR A 123 6.57 -19.70 -11.88
N THR A 124 6.20 -20.86 -12.43
CA THR A 124 7.01 -21.56 -13.43
C THR A 124 6.53 -21.39 -14.87
N ARG A 125 5.34 -20.81 -15.10
CA ARG A 125 4.71 -20.71 -16.44
C ARG A 125 3.83 -19.47 -16.65
N CYS A 126 4.17 -18.34 -16.04
CA CYS A 126 3.30 -17.16 -15.98
C CYS A 126 3.75 -16.07 -16.98
N THR A 127 3.41 -16.24 -18.27
CA THR A 127 3.82 -15.29 -19.32
C THR A 127 2.83 -14.15 -19.58
N THR A 128 1.57 -14.28 -19.16
CA THR A 128 0.50 -13.28 -19.39
C THR A 128 0.17 -12.45 -18.16
N LEU A 129 0.70 -12.83 -16.98
CA LEU A 129 0.31 -12.25 -15.71
C LEU A 129 0.86 -10.83 -15.56
N VAL A 130 -0.03 -9.87 -15.36
CA VAL A 130 0.27 -8.43 -15.19
C VAL A 130 0.18 -8.02 -13.72
N THR A 131 -0.72 -8.63 -12.96
CA THR A 131 -0.96 -8.30 -11.56
C THR A 131 -1.01 -9.58 -10.71
N LEU A 132 -0.20 -9.61 -9.65
CA LEU A 132 -0.16 -10.68 -8.66
C LEU A 132 -0.36 -10.08 -7.27
N LYS A 133 -1.41 -10.51 -6.59
CA LYS A 133 -1.74 -10.08 -5.22
C LYS A 133 -1.83 -11.30 -4.32
N LEU A 134 -0.97 -11.33 -3.30
CA LEU A 134 -0.86 -12.43 -2.37
C LEU A 134 -1.04 -11.92 -0.94
N LYS A 135 -1.95 -12.54 -0.20
CA LYS A 135 -2.22 -12.22 1.21
C LYS A 135 -2.32 -13.47 2.07
N SER A 136 -1.54 -13.51 3.16
CA SER A 136 -1.52 -14.59 4.16
C SER A 136 -1.12 -15.97 3.58
N VAL A 137 -0.07 -16.03 2.75
CA VAL A 137 0.38 -17.26 2.06
C VAL A 137 1.82 -17.64 2.40
N THR A 138 2.17 -18.91 2.18
CA THR A 138 3.57 -19.39 2.22
C THR A 138 4.06 -19.70 0.81
N LEU A 139 5.17 -19.12 0.39
CA LEU A 139 5.84 -19.44 -0.87
C LEU A 139 6.83 -20.60 -0.64
N VAL A 140 6.99 -21.48 -1.64
CA VAL A 140 7.92 -22.61 -1.60
C VAL A 140 9.11 -22.32 -2.48
N ASP A 141 10.28 -22.79 -2.07
CA ASP A 141 11.49 -22.66 -2.88
C ASP A 141 11.35 -23.45 -4.18
N VAL A 142 11.90 -22.88 -5.24
CA VAL A 142 11.96 -23.49 -6.56
C VAL A 142 13.41 -23.46 -6.98
N SER A 143 13.93 -24.61 -7.41
CA SER A 143 15.27 -24.73 -7.96
C SER A 143 15.44 -23.96 -9.28
N SER A 144 14.34 -23.66 -9.98
CA SER A 144 14.28 -22.76 -11.13
C SER A 144 13.85 -21.34 -10.75
N LEU A 145 14.35 -20.34 -11.47
CA LEU A 145 14.03 -18.94 -11.20
C LEU A 145 12.53 -18.68 -11.45
N PRO A 146 11.78 -18.10 -10.49
CA PRO A 146 10.41 -17.67 -10.73
C PRO A 146 10.43 -16.56 -11.80
N SER A 147 9.72 -16.74 -12.92
CA SER A 147 9.77 -15.79 -14.04
C SER A 147 8.41 -15.12 -14.26
N PHE A 148 8.41 -13.78 -14.19
CA PHE A 148 7.23 -12.94 -14.36
C PHE A 148 7.54 -11.80 -15.36
N PRO A 149 7.66 -12.13 -16.67
CA PRO A 149 8.16 -11.19 -17.68
C PRO A 149 7.23 -9.99 -17.92
N THR A 150 5.93 -10.14 -17.66
CA THR A 150 4.90 -9.10 -17.92
C THR A 150 4.36 -8.44 -16.66
N LEU A 151 4.85 -8.82 -15.47
CA LEU A 151 4.27 -8.41 -14.20
C LEU A 151 4.60 -6.96 -13.88
N LYS A 152 3.56 -6.13 -13.83
CA LYS A 152 3.64 -4.70 -13.52
C LYS A 152 3.29 -4.39 -12.07
N THR A 153 2.46 -5.21 -11.44
CA THR A 153 1.98 -4.98 -10.07
C THR A 153 2.14 -6.23 -9.20
N LEU A 154 2.82 -6.08 -8.07
CA LEU A 154 3.06 -7.15 -7.11
C LEU A 154 2.68 -6.71 -5.69
N TRP A 155 1.73 -7.40 -5.07
CA TRP A 155 1.36 -7.16 -3.67
C TRP A 155 1.66 -8.39 -2.82
N LEU A 156 2.42 -8.18 -1.75
CA LEU A 156 2.86 -9.21 -0.81
C LEU A 156 2.48 -8.78 0.61
N VAL A 157 1.41 -9.35 1.15
CA VAL A 157 0.86 -8.98 2.47
C VAL A 157 0.86 -10.20 3.38
N ALA A 158 1.56 -10.15 4.51
CA ALA A 158 1.68 -11.28 5.44
C ALA A 158 2.14 -12.58 4.75
N VAL A 159 3.25 -12.50 4.01
CA VAL A 159 3.76 -13.62 3.20
C VAL A 159 4.96 -14.26 3.90
N LYS A 160 4.98 -15.59 3.96
CA LYS A 160 6.16 -16.37 4.37
C LYS A 160 6.96 -16.78 3.14
N TYR A 161 8.27 -16.66 3.21
CA TYR A 161 9.19 -16.93 2.11
C TYR A 161 10.07 -18.13 2.45
N PRO A 162 10.66 -18.83 1.48
CA PRO A 162 11.64 -19.88 1.78
C PRO A 162 12.91 -19.34 2.46
N GLY A 163 13.24 -18.07 2.20
CA GLY A 163 14.35 -17.35 2.81
C GLY A 163 14.59 -16.00 2.12
N ASP A 164 15.49 -15.19 2.67
CA ASP A 164 15.78 -13.82 2.19
C ASP A 164 16.30 -13.82 0.73
N GLU A 165 17.06 -14.84 0.34
CA GLU A 165 17.59 -14.98 -1.02
C GLU A 165 16.49 -15.28 -2.06
N PHE A 166 15.39 -15.90 -1.65
CA PHE A 166 14.24 -16.09 -2.52
C PHE A 166 13.60 -14.76 -2.89
N VAL A 167 13.50 -13.81 -1.96
CA VAL A 167 12.94 -12.47 -2.24
C VAL A 167 13.76 -11.74 -3.29
N LYS A 168 15.10 -11.78 -3.17
CA LYS A 168 16.00 -11.15 -4.15
C LYS A 168 15.84 -11.75 -5.54
N ARG A 169 15.82 -13.09 -5.63
CA ARG A 169 15.60 -13.81 -6.89
C ARG A 169 14.20 -13.52 -7.47
N LEU A 170 13.16 -13.45 -6.64
CA LEU A 170 11.81 -13.15 -7.10
C LEU A 170 11.75 -11.76 -7.76
N LEU A 171 12.29 -10.74 -7.09
CA LEU A 171 12.25 -9.37 -7.59
C LEU A 171 13.17 -9.14 -8.80
N SER A 172 14.34 -9.78 -8.84
CA SER A 172 15.26 -9.66 -9.99
C SER A 172 14.66 -10.22 -11.28
N ASN A 173 13.70 -11.15 -11.20
CA ASN A 173 13.01 -11.69 -12.36
C ASN A 173 11.78 -10.87 -12.81
N CYS A 174 11.38 -9.86 -12.04
CA CYS A 174 10.23 -8.99 -12.35
C CYS A 174 10.68 -7.70 -13.07
N HIS A 175 11.21 -7.85 -14.28
CA HIS A 175 11.93 -6.79 -15.00
C HIS A 175 11.08 -5.56 -15.36
N VAL A 176 9.76 -5.73 -15.54
CA VAL A 176 8.82 -4.65 -15.92
C VAL A 176 7.95 -4.17 -14.75
N LEU A 177 8.31 -4.51 -13.51
CA LEU A 177 7.55 -4.20 -12.31
C LEU A 177 7.50 -2.69 -12.05
N GLN A 178 6.29 -2.14 -11.96
CA GLN A 178 6.06 -0.71 -11.76
C GLN A 178 5.51 -0.39 -10.37
N ASP A 179 4.69 -1.28 -9.81
CA ASP A 179 4.03 -1.09 -8.51
C ASP A 179 4.30 -2.25 -7.56
N LEU A 180 4.95 -1.97 -6.43
CA LEU A 180 5.25 -2.96 -5.40
C LEU A 180 4.63 -2.53 -4.07
N LEU A 181 3.85 -3.42 -3.46
CA LEU A 181 3.35 -3.30 -2.10
C LEU A 181 3.85 -4.47 -1.26
N VAL A 182 4.52 -4.18 -0.16
CA VAL A 182 4.99 -5.17 0.81
C VAL A 182 4.51 -4.78 2.19
N ALA A 183 3.76 -5.66 2.85
CA ALA A 183 3.31 -5.47 4.23
C ALA A 183 3.75 -6.66 5.08
N LEU A 184 4.76 -6.44 5.93
CA LEU A 184 5.34 -7.45 6.81
C LEU A 184 4.57 -7.55 8.13
N PHE A 185 4.22 -8.77 8.51
CA PHE A 185 3.50 -9.11 9.74
C PHE A 185 4.39 -9.88 10.72
N PRO A 186 4.04 -9.93 12.03
CA PRO A 186 4.82 -10.67 13.02
C PRO A 186 5.05 -12.16 12.70
N SER A 187 4.16 -12.76 11.91
CA SER A 187 4.23 -14.14 11.42
C SER A 187 5.25 -14.37 10.31
N ASP A 188 5.76 -13.31 9.69
CA ASP A 188 6.63 -13.41 8.53
C ASP A 188 8.06 -13.77 8.99
N ASN A 189 8.79 -14.44 8.10
CA ASN A 189 10.10 -15.01 8.40
C ASN A 189 11.27 -14.28 7.73
N VAL A 190 11.00 -13.22 6.97
CA VAL A 190 12.05 -12.37 6.37
C VAL A 190 12.39 -11.26 7.34
N THR A 191 13.68 -11.14 7.64
CA THR A 191 14.20 -10.09 8.53
C THR A 191 14.47 -8.82 7.74
N VAL A 192 15.21 -8.92 6.63
CA VAL A 192 15.56 -7.78 5.78
C VAL A 192 14.96 -7.97 4.39
N PHE A 193 13.97 -7.13 4.07
CA PHE A 193 13.34 -7.16 2.76
C PHE A 193 14.09 -6.22 1.80
N THR A 194 14.81 -6.80 0.84
CA THR A 194 15.64 -6.07 -0.12
C THR A 194 14.89 -5.85 -1.43
N VAL A 195 14.73 -4.59 -1.85
CA VAL A 195 14.10 -4.18 -3.09
C VAL A 195 15.15 -3.58 -4.00
N ARG A 196 15.58 -4.32 -5.04
CA ARG A 196 16.45 -3.82 -6.11
C ARG A 196 15.75 -3.98 -7.44
N VAL A 197 15.00 -2.95 -7.84
CA VAL A 197 14.12 -3.00 -9.02
C VAL A 197 14.20 -1.66 -9.75
N SER A 198 14.87 -1.65 -10.90
CA SER A 198 15.14 -0.43 -11.67
C SER A 198 13.92 0.13 -12.39
N SER A 199 12.93 -0.71 -12.71
CA SER A 199 11.68 -0.33 -13.39
C SER A 199 10.58 0.22 -12.47
N LEU A 200 10.81 0.20 -11.16
CA LEU A 200 9.79 0.48 -10.15
C LEU A 200 9.45 1.98 -10.09
N LYS A 201 8.14 2.30 -10.12
CA LYS A 201 7.59 3.66 -10.04
C LYS A 201 6.89 3.95 -8.72
N THR A 202 6.24 2.94 -8.14
CA THR A 202 5.52 3.05 -6.86
C THR A 202 5.98 1.97 -5.91
N LEU A 203 6.35 2.37 -4.70
CA LEU A 203 6.74 1.47 -3.62
C LEU A 203 5.96 1.80 -2.36
N LYS A 204 5.28 0.80 -1.81
CA LYS A 204 4.57 0.88 -0.53
C LYS A 204 5.08 -0.19 0.41
N LEU A 205 5.69 0.25 1.51
CA LEU A 205 6.25 -0.63 2.53
C LEU A 205 5.47 -0.47 3.82
N GLY A 206 5.05 -1.58 4.41
CA GLY A 206 4.34 -1.63 5.67
C GLY A 206 4.99 -2.63 6.61
N ARG A 207 5.09 -2.29 7.89
CA ARG A 207 5.50 -3.21 8.93
C ARG A 207 4.60 -3.12 10.15
N LYS A 208 4.19 -4.30 10.60
CA LYS A 208 3.49 -4.53 11.87
C LYS A 208 4.26 -5.45 12.83
N SER A 209 5.41 -5.99 12.40
CA SER A 209 6.32 -6.80 13.22
C SER A 209 7.00 -5.95 14.31
N ARG A 210 7.11 -6.47 15.53
CA ARG A 210 7.79 -5.82 16.68
C ARG A 210 9.30 -6.10 16.75
N LYS A 211 9.85 -6.87 15.79
CA LYS A 211 11.27 -7.24 15.82
C LYS A 211 12.13 -6.07 15.35
N VAL A 212 12.94 -5.54 16.25
CA VAL A 212 13.80 -4.35 16.03
C VAL A 212 14.87 -4.58 14.94
N LYS A 213 15.26 -5.83 14.71
CA LYS A 213 16.28 -6.18 13.70
C LYS A 213 15.74 -6.26 12.27
N ASP A 214 14.44 -6.15 12.07
CA ASP A 214 13.87 -6.23 10.75
C ASP A 214 14.08 -4.89 10.01
N GLY A 215 14.35 -4.94 8.71
CA GLY A 215 14.56 -3.72 7.92
C GLY A 215 14.16 -3.80 6.46
N PHE A 216 14.24 -2.67 5.78
CA PHE A 216 14.11 -2.57 4.34
C PHE A 216 15.42 -2.04 3.75
N VAL A 217 15.85 -2.61 2.63
CA VAL A 217 16.96 -2.11 1.82
C VAL A 217 16.41 -1.81 0.44
N ILE A 218 16.62 -0.60 -0.08
CA ILE A 218 15.95 -0.11 -1.28
C ILE A 218 16.96 0.48 -2.25
N ASP A 219 16.88 0.02 -3.50
CA ASP A 219 17.54 0.59 -4.67
C ASP A 219 16.55 0.57 -5.86
N ALA A 220 15.97 1.75 -6.13
CA ALA A 220 14.94 1.93 -7.15
C ALA A 220 15.10 3.32 -7.81
N PRO A 221 16.02 3.47 -8.78
CA PRO A 221 16.38 4.77 -9.35
C PRO A 221 15.25 5.48 -10.11
N LEU A 222 14.23 4.75 -10.57
CA LEU A 222 13.07 5.31 -11.28
C LEU A 222 11.85 5.57 -10.39
N LEU A 223 11.99 5.44 -9.07
CA LEU A 223 10.87 5.55 -8.14
C LEU A 223 10.29 6.97 -8.13
N GLU A 224 8.97 7.08 -8.30
CA GLU A 224 8.23 8.34 -8.31
C GLU A 224 7.39 8.53 -7.02
N ASN A 225 6.87 7.43 -6.47
CA ASN A 225 6.01 7.42 -5.30
C ASN A 225 6.54 6.45 -4.24
N PHE A 226 6.81 6.94 -3.04
CA PHE A 226 7.34 6.14 -1.95
C PHE A 226 6.56 6.31 -0.65
N ASP A 227 5.82 5.29 -0.23
CA ASP A 227 5.14 5.28 1.07
C ASP A 227 5.77 4.21 1.98
N ILE A 228 6.09 4.58 3.22
CA ILE A 228 6.56 3.65 4.25
C ILE A 228 5.80 3.87 5.56
N TYR A 229 5.33 2.77 6.13
CA TYR A 229 4.61 2.70 7.39
C TYR A 229 5.28 1.68 8.31
N ASP A 230 6.10 2.13 9.26
CA ASP A 230 6.83 1.27 10.20
C ASP A 230 6.93 1.93 11.58
N ILE A 231 5.96 1.60 12.41
CA ILE A 231 5.79 2.20 13.74
C ILE A 231 6.38 1.37 14.87
N MET A 232 7.12 0.32 14.52
CA MET A 232 7.64 -0.69 15.44
C MET A 232 9.15 -0.56 15.66
N GLY A 233 9.81 0.42 15.04
CA GLY A 233 11.20 0.78 15.33
C GLY A 233 12.27 -0.07 14.63
N GLY A 234 12.03 -0.54 13.41
CA GLY A 234 13.05 -1.17 12.58
C GLY A 234 13.99 -0.16 11.88
N PHE A 235 14.50 -0.53 10.70
CA PHE A 235 15.31 0.36 9.87
C PHE A 235 14.91 0.35 8.39
N CYS A 236 15.30 1.39 7.66
CA CYS A 236 15.22 1.46 6.21
C CYS A 236 16.49 2.11 5.67
N VAL A 237 17.17 1.42 4.75
CA VAL A 237 18.38 1.91 4.08
C VAL A 237 18.07 2.11 2.61
N ILE A 238 18.43 3.28 2.10
CA ILE A 238 18.44 3.59 0.67
C ILE A 238 19.89 3.49 0.22
N GLU A 239 20.18 2.64 -0.76
CA GLU A 239 21.57 2.38 -1.20
C GLU A 239 22.10 3.47 -2.13
N ASN A 240 21.25 3.96 -3.05
CA ASN A 240 21.56 5.01 -4.00
C ASN A 240 20.51 6.11 -3.95
N ASP A 241 20.89 7.34 -4.29
CA ASP A 241 19.94 8.45 -4.38
C ASP A 241 18.80 8.13 -5.35
N MET A 242 17.57 8.50 -4.96
CA MET A 242 16.36 8.26 -5.75
C MET A 242 15.80 9.61 -6.24
N PRO A 243 16.44 10.24 -7.25
CA PRO A 243 16.17 11.63 -7.63
C PRO A 243 14.80 11.81 -8.30
N LYS A 244 14.11 10.74 -8.70
CA LYS A 244 12.82 10.84 -9.39
C LYS A 244 11.61 10.86 -8.45
N ILE A 245 11.81 10.74 -7.13
CA ILE A 245 10.69 10.70 -6.19
C ILE A 245 9.98 12.05 -6.18
N VAL A 246 8.71 12.04 -6.59
CA VAL A 246 7.83 13.21 -6.62
C VAL A 246 7.02 13.29 -5.33
N LYS A 247 6.59 12.13 -4.81
CA LYS A 247 5.74 12.04 -3.62
C LYS A 247 6.28 11.00 -2.65
N ALA A 248 6.37 11.38 -1.38
CA ALA A 248 6.76 10.45 -0.34
C ALA A 248 5.94 10.61 0.94
N SER A 249 5.67 9.49 1.62
CA SER A 249 4.96 9.44 2.90
C SER A 249 5.69 8.56 3.89
N PHE A 250 6.13 9.12 5.01
CA PHE A 250 6.88 8.42 6.05
C PHE A 250 6.09 8.42 7.35
N TYR A 251 5.70 7.24 7.80
CA TYR A 251 5.10 6.99 9.11
C TYR A 251 6.00 6.04 9.90
N VAL A 252 7.12 6.55 10.41
CA VAL A 252 8.19 5.70 10.95
C VAL A 252 8.68 6.14 12.32
N THR A 253 9.05 5.17 13.16
CA THR A 253 9.63 5.39 14.50
C THR A 253 11.11 5.00 14.50
N TYR A 254 11.88 5.48 13.53
CA TYR A 254 13.29 5.15 13.36
C TYR A 254 14.20 6.07 14.17
N SER A 255 15.32 5.52 14.66
CA SER A 255 16.33 6.29 15.41
C SER A 255 17.09 7.30 14.54
N GLN A 256 17.31 7.00 13.25
CA GLN A 256 18.09 7.85 12.34
C GLN A 256 17.38 8.08 10.99
N PRO A 257 16.27 8.82 10.94
CA PRO A 257 15.56 9.10 9.67
C PRO A 257 16.36 10.00 8.71
N GLY A 258 17.39 10.71 9.20
CA GLY A 258 18.15 11.69 8.42
C GLY A 258 18.76 11.14 7.12
N LYS A 259 19.22 9.89 7.11
CA LYS A 259 19.78 9.22 5.93
C LYS A 259 18.74 9.01 4.83
N ILE A 260 17.50 8.71 5.21
CA ILE A 260 16.41 8.57 4.24
C ILE A 260 16.07 9.92 3.63
N MET A 261 16.07 10.97 4.46
CA MET A 261 15.73 12.33 4.04
C MET A 261 16.76 12.92 3.07
N SER A 262 18.05 12.59 3.20
CA SER A 262 19.09 13.04 2.25
C SER A 262 18.93 12.43 0.86
N CYS A 263 18.40 11.21 0.74
CA CYS A 263 18.27 10.51 -0.53
C CYS A 263 17.01 10.87 -1.35
N ILE A 264 16.13 11.72 -0.80
CA ILE A 264 14.82 12.05 -1.40
C ILE A 264 14.61 13.57 -1.61
N THR A 265 15.67 14.34 -1.73
CA THR A 265 15.62 15.82 -1.79
C THR A 265 14.80 16.40 -2.96
N SER A 266 14.53 15.59 -3.98
CA SER A 266 13.74 15.97 -5.17
C SER A 266 12.22 16.02 -4.97
N VAL A 267 11.71 15.58 -3.81
CA VAL A 267 10.26 15.49 -3.53
C VAL A 267 9.52 16.80 -3.72
N LYS A 268 8.32 16.72 -4.30
CA LYS A 268 7.36 17.85 -4.42
C LYS A 268 6.27 17.80 -3.35
N CYS A 269 5.90 16.59 -2.92
CA CYS A 269 4.91 16.37 -1.87
C CYS A 269 5.44 15.39 -0.82
N LEU A 270 5.55 15.85 0.42
CA LEU A 270 6.12 15.07 1.52
C LEU A 270 5.14 14.99 2.68
N THR A 271 4.91 13.77 3.18
CA THR A 271 4.11 13.51 4.40
C THR A 271 4.97 12.87 5.46
N LEU A 272 4.97 13.41 6.68
CA LEU A 272 5.84 12.98 7.77
C LEU A 272 5.05 12.70 9.05
N CYS A 273 5.34 11.57 9.67
CA CYS A 273 4.98 11.19 11.03
C CYS A 273 6.18 10.44 11.61
N LEU A 274 7.07 11.17 12.29
CA LEU A 274 8.35 10.66 12.76
C LEU A 274 8.48 10.81 14.29
N SER A 275 8.90 9.75 14.98
CA SER A 275 9.33 9.83 16.39
C SER A 275 10.79 10.29 16.43
N THR A 276 11.06 11.58 16.48
CA THR A 276 12.45 12.09 16.47
C THR A 276 13.02 12.17 17.89
N SER A 277 14.16 11.51 18.15
CA SER A 277 15.00 11.75 19.33
C SER A 277 16.31 12.44 18.92
N LYS A 278 16.47 13.70 19.31
CA LYS A 278 17.72 14.50 19.46
C LYS A 278 18.75 14.62 18.32
N GLU A 279 18.77 13.80 17.27
CA GLU A 279 19.69 13.92 16.12
C GLU A 279 18.92 14.28 14.84
N VAL A 280 18.22 15.41 14.92
CA VAL A 280 17.13 15.78 14.02
C VAL A 280 17.67 16.52 12.81
N TYR A 281 17.87 15.76 11.71
CA TYR A 281 18.35 16.19 10.40
C TYR A 281 19.85 16.47 10.31
N PRO A 282 20.54 15.98 9.27
CA PRO A 282 21.81 16.58 8.89
C PRO A 282 21.53 18.04 8.56
N VAL A 283 22.09 18.92 9.39
CA VAL A 283 22.14 20.36 9.13
C VAL A 283 22.61 20.54 7.69
N GLY A 284 21.74 21.05 6.80
CA GLY A 284 22.06 21.29 5.40
C GLY A 284 21.17 20.61 4.34
N THR A 285 20.25 19.70 4.69
CA THR A 285 19.32 19.15 3.68
C THR A 285 18.31 20.21 3.24
N VAL A 286 18.34 20.59 1.96
CA VAL A 286 17.42 21.57 1.37
C VAL A 286 16.48 20.88 0.39
N PHE A 287 15.18 20.99 0.64
CA PHE A 287 14.11 20.53 -0.23
C PHE A 287 13.67 21.63 -1.19
N GLN A 288 14.50 21.91 -2.20
CA GLN A 288 14.26 23.00 -3.14
C GLN A 288 12.95 22.83 -3.94
N ASN A 289 12.55 21.59 -4.22
CA ASN A 289 11.38 21.27 -5.04
C ASN A 289 10.09 21.08 -4.22
N LEU A 290 10.16 21.13 -2.89
CA LEU A 290 9.01 20.80 -2.05
C LEU A 290 7.96 21.91 -2.06
N VAL A 291 6.78 21.57 -2.57
CA VAL A 291 5.63 22.49 -2.68
C VAL A 291 4.58 22.21 -1.61
N HIS A 292 4.41 20.92 -1.25
CA HIS A 292 3.40 20.47 -0.30
C HIS A 292 4.03 19.67 0.85
N LEU A 293 3.91 20.17 2.07
CA LEU A 293 4.36 19.49 3.27
C LEU A 293 3.17 19.10 4.14
N ARG A 294 3.14 17.85 4.61
CA ARG A 294 2.15 17.35 5.57
C ARG A 294 2.87 16.79 6.79
N VAL A 295 2.50 17.23 8.00
CA VAL A 295 3.15 16.80 9.26
C VAL A 295 2.11 16.27 10.24
N CYS A 296 2.36 15.09 10.82
CA CYS A 296 1.59 14.50 11.92
C CYS A 296 1.95 15.22 13.23
N THR A 297 0.95 15.66 13.99
CA THR A 297 1.13 16.29 15.31
C THR A 297 1.04 15.27 16.46
N CYS A 298 1.38 14.03 16.15
CA CYS A 298 1.15 12.86 16.98
C CYS A 298 2.26 12.73 18.03
N GLU A 299 3.51 12.78 17.56
CA GLU A 299 4.70 12.61 18.39
C GLU A 299 5.01 13.87 19.20
N THR A 300 5.70 13.75 20.34
CA THR A 300 5.97 14.88 21.25
C THR A 300 6.85 15.97 20.62
N GLU A 301 7.79 15.57 19.75
CA GLU A 301 8.77 16.46 19.12
C GLU A 301 8.31 17.01 17.76
N TRP A 302 7.01 16.90 17.43
CA TRP A 302 6.48 17.30 16.11
C TRP A 302 6.75 18.77 15.77
N VAL A 303 6.78 19.65 16.78
CA VAL A 303 7.08 21.08 16.60
C VAL A 303 8.52 21.28 16.15
N ASN A 304 9.46 20.57 16.78
CA ASN A 304 10.88 20.62 16.40
C ASN A 304 11.09 20.08 14.99
N LEU A 305 10.40 18.98 14.64
CA LEU A 305 10.39 18.44 13.27
C LEU A 305 9.85 19.48 12.28
N LEU A 306 8.71 20.12 12.58
CA LEU A 306 8.10 21.12 11.72
C LEU A 306 9.05 22.31 11.48
N LEU A 307 9.61 22.89 12.54
CA LEU A 307 10.50 24.05 12.42
C LEU A 307 11.77 23.72 11.63
N SER A 308 12.38 22.56 11.88
CA SER A 308 13.54 22.11 11.12
C SER A 308 13.21 21.94 9.64
N MET A 309 12.05 21.36 9.31
CA MET A 309 11.60 21.22 7.92
C MET A 309 11.35 22.57 7.27
N LEU A 310 10.67 23.50 7.94
CA LEU A 310 10.36 24.82 7.39
C LEU A 310 11.65 25.59 7.03
N ARG A 311 12.75 25.41 7.78
CA ARG A 311 14.05 26.02 7.43
C ARG A 311 14.64 25.48 6.13
N GLY A 312 14.42 24.21 5.81
CA GLY A 312 14.96 23.54 4.63
C GLY A 312 14.08 23.62 3.38
N CYS A 313 12.91 24.28 3.41
CA CYS A 313 11.92 24.23 2.33
C CYS A 313 11.58 25.62 1.75
N PRO A 314 12.47 26.26 0.97
CA PRO A 314 12.30 27.66 0.55
C PRO A 314 11.09 27.92 -0.37
N ASN A 315 10.62 26.91 -1.12
CA ASN A 315 9.54 27.05 -2.10
C ASN A 315 8.19 26.48 -1.62
N LEU A 316 8.03 26.28 -0.30
CA LEU A 316 6.85 25.64 0.27
C LEU A 316 5.60 26.50 0.04
N GLN A 317 4.57 25.97 -0.60
CA GLN A 317 3.32 26.71 -0.88
C GLN A 317 2.17 26.25 0.00
N SER A 318 2.16 25.00 0.46
CA SER A 318 1.06 24.45 1.24
C SER A 318 1.57 23.60 2.41
N LEU A 319 1.09 23.92 3.60
CA LEU A 319 1.34 23.18 4.82
C LEU A 319 0.04 22.54 5.32
N LYS A 320 0.06 21.22 5.56
CA LYS A 320 -1.02 20.49 6.22
C LYS A 320 -0.55 19.92 7.56
N LEU A 321 -1.24 20.25 8.64
CA LEU A 321 -1.06 19.63 9.95
C LEU A 321 -2.24 18.71 10.22
N PHE A 322 -1.98 17.51 10.74
CA PHE A 322 -3.02 16.49 10.98
C PHE A 322 -2.61 15.50 12.07
N GLN A 323 -3.54 14.69 12.56
CA GLN A 323 -3.26 13.58 13.47
C GLN A 323 -3.55 12.23 12.79
N CYS A 324 -2.63 11.27 12.85
CA CYS A 324 -2.84 9.91 12.33
C CYS A 324 -3.42 8.93 13.35
N ARG A 325 -3.24 9.21 14.64
CA ARG A 325 -3.60 8.32 15.74
C ARG A 325 -4.20 9.10 16.88
N LYS A 326 -5.21 8.52 17.52
CA LYS A 326 -5.61 8.90 18.87
C LYS A 326 -4.56 8.33 19.83
N LEU A 327 -3.56 9.12 20.18
CA LEU A 327 -2.64 8.73 21.25
C LEU A 327 -3.38 8.73 22.60
N PRO A 328 -3.09 7.79 23.51
CA PRO A 328 -3.46 7.92 24.91
C PRO A 328 -2.83 9.20 25.51
N ALA A 329 -3.42 9.69 26.61
CA ALA A 329 -3.17 11.00 27.22
C ALA A 329 -1.69 11.47 27.23
N PRO A 330 -1.43 12.78 27.08
CA PRO A 330 -0.12 13.28 26.71
C PRO A 330 0.90 13.10 27.85
N LYS A 331 2.09 12.57 27.53
CA LYS A 331 3.31 12.95 28.25
C LYS A 331 3.56 14.45 28.03
N PRO A 332 4.20 15.16 28.97
CA PRO A 332 4.51 16.58 28.79
C PRO A 332 5.34 16.76 27.51
N ARG A 333 4.75 17.46 26.56
CA ARG A 333 5.39 17.81 25.29
C ARG A 333 6.31 19.01 25.55
N PRO A 334 7.52 19.04 24.98
CA PRO A 334 8.40 20.17 25.20
C PRO A 334 7.77 21.44 24.64
N CYS A 335 7.71 22.48 25.47
CA CYS A 335 7.36 23.82 25.03
C CYS A 335 8.35 24.30 23.96
N LEU A 336 7.87 25.17 23.06
CA LEU A 336 8.68 25.88 22.09
C LEU A 336 9.83 26.61 22.81
N LYS A 337 11.02 26.01 22.87
CA LYS A 337 12.21 26.73 23.35
C LYS A 337 12.62 27.68 22.25
N GLY A 338 12.46 28.97 22.53
CA GLY A 338 12.60 30.07 21.60
C GLY A 338 13.81 29.92 20.69
N SER A 339 13.55 29.57 19.43
CA SER A 339 14.49 29.79 18.35
C SER A 339 14.00 30.97 17.55
N THR A 340 14.71 32.08 17.70
CA THR A 340 14.46 33.43 17.18
C THR A 340 14.55 33.57 15.65
N LEU A 341 14.85 32.48 14.93
CA LEU A 341 14.96 32.47 13.47
C LEU A 341 13.67 31.93 12.85
N VAL A 342 12.82 32.87 12.42
CA VAL A 342 11.62 32.61 11.63
C VAL A 342 12.02 31.94 10.31
N PRO A 343 11.44 30.77 9.96
CA PRO A 343 11.71 30.14 8.67
C PRO A 343 11.29 31.03 7.50
N GLY A 344 12.22 31.32 6.58
CA GLY A 344 11.97 32.25 5.47
C GLY A 344 10.83 31.83 4.54
N CYS A 345 10.50 30.55 4.45
CA CYS A 345 9.38 30.06 3.63
C CYS A 345 8.01 30.52 4.13
N LEU A 346 7.88 30.80 5.45
CA LEU A 346 6.61 31.29 6.02
C LEU A 346 6.26 32.66 5.43
N SER A 347 7.23 33.55 5.33
CA SER A 347 7.03 34.90 4.78
C SER A 347 7.09 34.95 3.25
N SER A 348 7.91 34.11 2.61
CA SER A 348 8.18 34.26 1.16
C SER A 348 7.31 33.41 0.23
N SER A 349 6.82 32.24 0.66
CA SER A 349 6.24 31.27 -0.27
C SER A 349 4.92 30.62 0.18
N LEU A 350 4.67 30.55 1.49
CA LEU A 350 3.52 29.82 2.03
C LEU A 350 2.20 30.51 1.70
N LYS A 351 1.32 29.82 0.95
CA LYS A 351 0.02 30.32 0.49
C LYS A 351 -1.17 29.71 1.22
N ALA A 352 -1.04 28.47 1.70
CA ALA A 352 -2.16 27.76 2.32
C ALA A 352 -1.75 26.96 3.56
N LEU A 353 -2.50 27.13 4.64
CA LEU A 353 -2.43 26.33 5.86
C LEU A 353 -3.72 25.54 6.03
N ARG A 354 -3.61 24.21 6.15
CA ARG A 354 -4.73 23.33 6.52
C ARG A 354 -4.38 22.57 7.81
N TRP A 355 -5.11 22.84 8.88
CA TRP A 355 -4.98 22.12 10.14
C TRP A 355 -6.20 21.24 10.35
N VAL A 356 -5.99 19.94 10.55
CA VAL A 356 -7.02 18.95 10.88
C VAL A 356 -6.79 18.44 12.29
N ASP A 357 -7.86 18.17 13.03
CA ASP A 357 -7.82 17.74 14.44
C ASP A 357 -7.09 18.73 15.36
N TYR A 358 -7.40 20.02 15.22
CA TYR A 358 -6.91 21.06 16.14
C TYR A 358 -7.62 20.94 17.50
N GLU A 359 -6.85 20.85 18.58
CA GLU A 359 -7.35 20.70 19.96
C GLU A 359 -7.17 21.98 20.79
N GLY A 360 -6.40 22.96 20.30
CA GLY A 360 -6.18 24.22 21.00
C GLY A 360 -5.21 24.11 22.17
N ARG A 361 -4.32 23.12 22.13
CA ARG A 361 -3.20 23.03 23.09
C ARG A 361 -2.29 24.24 22.97
N GLU A 362 -1.57 24.56 24.05
CA GLU A 362 -0.70 25.75 24.11
C GLU A 362 0.35 25.77 22.99
N GLU A 363 1.01 24.64 22.74
CA GLU A 363 1.94 24.46 21.61
C GLU A 363 1.28 24.64 20.23
N GLU A 364 0.03 24.19 20.06
CA GLU A 364 -0.72 24.33 18.80
C GLU A 364 -1.07 25.80 18.56
N LYS A 365 -1.48 26.52 19.62
CA LYS A 365 -1.73 27.97 19.60
C LYS A 365 -0.46 28.74 19.25
N GLN A 366 0.67 28.39 19.85
CA GLN A 366 1.96 29.04 19.57
C GLN A 366 2.39 28.86 18.11
N VAL A 367 2.26 27.66 17.55
CA VAL A 367 2.56 27.39 16.14
C VAL A 367 1.60 28.12 15.21
N ALA A 368 0.30 28.14 15.55
CA ALA A 368 -0.69 28.89 14.79
C ALA A 368 -0.38 30.39 14.78
N ASP A 369 -0.11 30.99 15.94
CA ASP A 369 0.24 32.40 16.09
C ASP A 369 1.53 32.74 15.31
N LEU A 370 2.56 31.90 15.40
CA LEU A 370 3.79 32.06 14.64
C LEU A 370 3.53 32.11 13.12
N ILE A 371 2.79 31.13 12.58
CA ILE A 371 2.51 31.06 11.13
C ILE A 371 1.64 32.24 10.69
N LEU A 372 0.63 32.60 11.47
CA LEU A 372 -0.28 33.70 11.14
C LEU A 372 0.41 35.07 11.18
N ARG A 373 1.32 35.29 12.14
CA ARG A 373 2.09 36.55 12.23
C ARG A 373 3.12 36.70 11.12
N THR A 374 3.72 35.60 10.68
CA THR A 374 4.86 35.62 9.74
C THR A 374 4.43 35.38 8.29
N GLY A 375 3.24 34.82 8.07
CA GLY A 375 2.72 34.42 6.77
C GLY A 375 2.18 35.56 5.91
N SER A 376 3.02 36.48 5.44
CA SER A 376 2.60 37.59 4.57
C SER A 376 2.01 37.16 3.22
N CYS A 377 2.38 35.99 2.71
CA CYS A 377 1.86 35.42 1.45
C CYS A 377 0.62 34.51 1.62
N LEU A 378 0.13 34.35 2.85
CA LEU A 378 -0.91 33.38 3.20
C LEU A 378 -2.28 33.82 2.65
N LYS A 379 -2.88 33.00 1.79
CA LYS A 379 -4.17 33.28 1.14
C LYS A 379 -5.34 32.53 1.76
N LYS A 380 -5.08 31.33 2.30
CA LYS A 380 -6.11 30.47 2.86
C LYS A 380 -5.62 29.79 4.12
N VAL A 381 -6.41 29.94 5.19
CA VAL A 381 -6.24 29.20 6.43
C VAL A 381 -7.52 28.41 6.67
N THR A 382 -7.39 27.12 6.97
CA THR A 382 -8.53 26.28 7.31
C THR A 382 -8.15 25.42 8.49
N ILE A 383 -8.85 25.60 9.60
CA ILE A 383 -8.62 24.87 10.85
C ILE A 383 -9.91 24.09 11.13
N PHE A 384 -9.79 22.77 11.18
CA PHE A 384 -10.87 21.88 11.58
C PHE A 384 -10.58 21.41 13.01
N SER A 385 -11.50 21.69 13.92
CA SER A 385 -11.50 21.05 15.22
C SER A 385 -12.02 19.63 15.09
N LYS A 386 -11.77 18.80 16.10
CA LYS A 386 -12.28 17.42 16.19
C LYS A 386 -13.81 17.30 15.98
N ALA A 387 -14.57 18.37 16.22
CA ALA A 387 -16.02 18.42 16.07
C ALA A 387 -16.49 18.81 14.65
N THR A 388 -15.60 19.32 13.79
CA THR A 388 -15.97 19.97 12.52
C THR A 388 -15.30 19.35 11.27
N ASP A 389 -14.61 18.21 11.39
CA ASP A 389 -13.96 17.55 10.25
C ASP A 389 -14.98 16.89 9.30
N PRO A 390 -15.07 17.31 8.01
CA PRO A 390 -16.00 16.73 7.03
C PRO A 390 -15.62 15.31 6.57
N ASN A 391 -14.44 14.79 6.92
CA ASN A 391 -13.97 13.46 6.48
C ASN A 391 -14.20 12.35 7.52
N ARG A 392 -15.13 12.51 8.47
CA ARG A 392 -15.54 11.40 9.34
C ARG A 392 -16.33 10.35 8.52
N GLU A 393 -15.62 9.34 8.01
CA GLU A 393 -16.17 8.00 8.03
C GLU A 393 -16.17 7.53 9.49
N THR A 394 -17.37 7.34 10.04
CA THR A 394 -17.63 6.82 11.40
C THR A 394 -17.07 5.43 11.62
#